data_AF-A0A954UMS1-F1
#
_entry.id   AF-A0A954UMS1-F1
#
_cell.length_a   1.000
_cell.length_b   1.000
_cell.length_c   1.000
_cell.angle_alpha   90.00
_cell.angle_beta   90.00
_cell.angle_gamma   90.00
#
_symmetry.space_group_name_H-M   'P 1'
#
loop_
_entity.id
_entity.type
_entity.pdbx_description
1 polymer ?
#
loop_
_entity_poly.entity_id
_entity_poly.type
_entity_poly.pdbx_seq_one_letter_code
_entity_poly.pdbx_strand_id
1 'polypeptide(L)' 'GEYEDDIIGNSTFAEGDWNNDGEFDSRDFVYVFTVGGYVSTQALAARPAPPASNAIAAAVDAVWSDDADDDDSPFDTLE' A
#
# COMPACT_ATOMS: atom_id res chain seq x y z
N GLY A 1 20.56 18.75 -4.41
CA GLY A 1 19.84 17.61 -3.82
C GLY A 1 19.24 16.91 -5.00
N GLU A 2 19.45 15.61 -5.10
CA GLU A 2 19.35 14.86 -6.36
C GLU A 2 17.90 14.51 -6.79
N TYR A 3 16.89 14.85 -5.99
CA TYR A 3 15.50 14.48 -6.28
C TYR A 3 14.94 15.31 -7.44
N GLU A 4 14.52 14.62 -8.52
CA GLU A 4 13.88 15.23 -9.69
C GLU A 4 14.64 16.45 -10.24
N ASP A 5 15.97 16.32 -10.42
CA ASP A 5 16.83 17.41 -10.88
C ASP A 5 17.33 17.30 -12.33
N ASP A 6 16.89 16.26 -13.05
CA ASP A 6 17.23 15.93 -14.45
C ASP A 6 18.73 15.65 -14.71
N ILE A 7 19.55 15.45 -13.67
CA ILE A 7 20.97 15.15 -13.82
C ILE A 7 21.20 13.63 -13.82
N ILE A 8 21.43 13.09 -15.01
CA ILE A 8 21.49 11.63 -15.16
C ILE A 8 22.69 10.99 -14.45
N GLY A 9 22.45 9.95 -13.66
CA GLY A 9 23.47 9.10 -13.06
C GLY A 9 24.22 9.73 -11.89
N ASN A 10 23.61 10.70 -11.21
CA ASN A 10 24.14 11.35 -10.01
C ASN A 10 23.70 10.68 -8.69
N SER A 11 22.82 9.69 -8.76
CA SER A 11 22.23 9.05 -7.59
C SER A 11 22.74 7.63 -7.38
N THR A 12 23.17 7.32 -6.15
CA THR A 12 23.42 5.93 -5.71
C THR A 12 22.27 5.39 -4.87
N PHE A 13 22.25 4.08 -4.63
CA PHE A 13 21.26 3.43 -3.76
C PHE A 13 21.19 4.05 -2.35
N ALA A 14 22.32 4.51 -1.82
CA ALA A 14 22.37 5.15 -0.50
C ALA A 14 21.80 6.59 -0.51
N GLU A 15 21.72 7.21 -1.69
CA GLU A 15 21.26 8.58 -1.91
C GLU A 15 19.81 8.65 -2.37
N GLY A 16 19.24 7.57 -2.89
CA GLY A 16 17.82 7.49 -3.23
C GLY A 16 17.46 6.58 -4.41
N ASP A 17 18.45 6.13 -5.21
CA ASP A 17 18.25 5.24 -6.37
C ASP A 17 17.95 3.80 -5.94
N TRP A 18 16.75 3.59 -5.41
CA TRP A 18 16.31 2.31 -4.88
C TRP A 18 15.89 1.33 -5.96
N ASN A 19 15.57 1.84 -7.15
CA ASN A 19 15.22 1.02 -8.30
C ASN A 19 16.44 0.68 -9.20
N ASN A 20 17.59 1.30 -8.94
CA ASN A 20 18.87 1.12 -9.62
C ASN A 20 18.84 1.55 -11.10
N ASP A 21 18.12 2.64 -11.42
CA ASP A 21 18.12 3.29 -12.73
C ASP A 21 19.03 4.52 -12.82
N GLY A 22 19.72 4.87 -11.73
CA GLY A 22 20.71 5.95 -11.66
C GLY A 22 20.12 7.33 -11.37
N GLU A 23 18.81 7.42 -11.21
CA GLU A 23 18.08 8.63 -10.86
C GLU A 23 17.50 8.51 -9.46
N PHE A 24 17.28 9.64 -8.80
CA PHE A 24 16.44 9.69 -7.62
C PHE A 24 15.14 10.42 -7.95
N ASP A 25 14.06 9.68 -8.16
CA ASP A 25 12.77 10.24 -8.53
C ASP A 25 11.58 9.54 -7.86
N SER A 26 10.37 9.93 -8.27
CA SER A 26 9.12 9.36 -7.76
C SER A 26 9.01 7.83 -7.95
N ARG A 27 9.70 7.24 -8.94
CA ARG A 27 9.68 5.81 -9.25
C ARG A 27 10.42 4.99 -8.21
N ASP A 28 11.45 5.54 -7.57
CA ASP A 28 12.14 4.90 -6.43
C ASP A 28 11.18 4.70 -5.25
N PHE A 29 10.34 5.70 -4.97
CA PHE A 29 9.32 5.58 -3.93
C PHE A 29 8.28 4.51 -4.26
N VAL A 30 7.78 4.50 -5.50
CA VAL A 30 6.83 3.47 -5.94
C VAL A 30 7.46 2.08 -5.85
N TYR A 31 8.71 1.93 -6.28
CA TYR A 31 9.44 0.67 -6.20
C TYR A 31 9.59 0.22 -4.74
N VAL A 32 10.13 1.06 -3.85
CA VAL A 32 10.42 0.66 -2.47
C VAL A 32 9.14 0.34 -1.68
N PHE A 33 8.04 1.06 -1.94
CA PHE A 33 6.76 0.81 -1.27
C PHE A 33 6.07 -0.45 -1.78
N THR A 34 6.20 -0.78 -3.06
CA THR A 34 5.65 -2.02 -3.62
C THR A 34 6.40 -3.26 -3.16
N VAL A 35 7.74 -3.17 -3.02
CA VAL A 35 8.56 -4.29 -2.51
C VAL A 35 8.66 -4.34 -0.98
N GLY A 36 8.19 -3.30 -0.27
CA GLY A 36 8.22 -3.22 1.19
C GLY A 36 9.61 -2.93 1.78
N GLY A 37 10.55 -2.41 0.98
CA GLY A 37 11.95 -2.20 1.36
C GLY A 37 12.24 -0.92 2.16
N TYR A 38 11.22 -0.14 2.49
CA TYR A 38 11.34 1.20 3.10
C TYR A 38 11.55 1.16 4.62
N VAL A 39 11.50 -0.04 5.21
CA VAL A 39 11.68 -0.27 6.64
C VAL A 39 12.99 -1.04 6.84
N SER A 40 13.80 -0.61 7.80
CA SER A 40 15.00 -1.37 8.15
C SER A 40 14.62 -2.76 8.68
N THR A 41 15.43 -3.76 8.38
CA THR A 41 15.23 -5.13 8.92
C THR A 41 15.20 -5.16 10.45
N GLN A 42 15.92 -4.24 11.09
CA GLN A 42 15.87 -4.03 12.54
C GLN A 42 14.50 -3.55 13.02
N ALA A 43 13.88 -2.59 12.30
CA ALA A 43 12.53 -2.12 12.61
C ALA A 43 11.46 -3.18 12.32
N LEU A 44 11.66 -4.02 11.29
CA LEU A 44 10.79 -5.19 11.04
C LEU A 44 10.90 -6.25 12.14
N ALA A 45 12.11 -6.53 12.63
CA ALA A 45 12.35 -7.49 13.71
C ALA A 45 11.78 -7.02 15.06
N ALA A 46 11.68 -5.71 15.28
CA ALA A 46 11.07 -5.13 16.47
C ALA A 46 9.53 -5.07 16.41
N ARG A 47 8.93 -5.28 15.22
CA ARG A 47 7.48 -5.25 15.06
C ARG A 47 6.88 -6.58 15.52
N PRO A 48 5.83 -6.58 16.36
CA PRO A 48 5.07 -7.79 16.66
C PRO A 48 4.63 -8.43 15.33
N ALA A 49 4.78 -9.76 15.23
CA ALA A 49 4.42 -10.48 14.02
C ALA A 49 2.99 -10.10 13.59
N PRO A 50 2.77 -9.67 12.34
CA PRO A 50 1.42 -9.39 11.86
C PRO A 50 0.58 -10.68 11.97
N PRO A 51 -0.74 -10.57 12.21
CA PRO A 51 -1.61 -11.74 12.13
C PRO A 51 -1.47 -12.36 10.73
N ALA A 52 -1.46 -13.69 10.66
CA ALA A 52 -1.28 -14.43 9.41
C ALA A 52 -2.24 -13.91 8.32
N SER A 53 -1.78 -13.91 7.06
CA SER A 53 -2.44 -13.30 5.89
C SER A 53 -3.89 -13.74 5.62
N ASN A 54 -4.39 -14.77 6.32
CA ASN A 54 -5.80 -15.18 6.25
C ASN A 54 -6.73 -14.28 7.09
N ALA A 55 -6.19 -13.36 7.90
CA ALA A 55 -6.98 -12.47 8.74
C ALA A 55 -7.67 -11.33 7.95
N ILE A 56 -7.17 -10.96 6.77
CA ILE A 56 -7.74 -9.89 5.93
C ILE A 56 -9.04 -10.32 5.20
N ALA A 57 -9.21 -11.61 4.90
CA ALA A 57 -10.44 -12.10 4.25
C ALA A 57 -11.67 -12.01 5.18
N ALA A 58 -11.48 -12.24 6.48
CA ALA A 58 -12.56 -12.15 7.47
C ALA A 58 -13.00 -10.70 7.74
N ALA A 59 -12.12 -9.72 7.54
CA ALA A 59 -12.44 -8.31 7.77
C ALA A 59 -13.29 -7.69 6.65
N VAL A 60 -13.18 -8.20 5.42
CA VAL A 60 -13.94 -7.68 4.25
C VAL A 60 -15.40 -8.15 4.24
N ASP A 61 -15.66 -9.38 4.69
CA ASP A 61 -17.00 -9.98 4.71
C ASP A 61 -17.92 -9.36 5.78
N ALA A 62 -17.32 -8.92 6.88
CA ALA A 62 -18.03 -8.27 7.98
C ALA A 62 -18.47 -6.83 7.65
N VAL A 63 -17.76 -6.13 6.76
CA VAL A 63 -18.08 -4.73 6.39
C VAL A 63 -19.27 -4.65 5.43
N TRP A 64 -19.55 -5.70 4.65
CA TRP A 64 -20.60 -5.69 3.63
C TRP A 64 -21.93 -6.28 4.10
N SER A 65 -21.93 -7.01 5.21
CA SER A 65 -23.12 -7.74 5.68
C SER A 65 -24.07 -6.91 6.57
N ASP A 66 -23.74 -5.66 6.89
CA ASP A 66 -24.52 -4.82 7.84
C ASP A 66 -25.55 -3.90 7.16
N ASP A 67 -25.59 -3.84 5.81
CA ASP A 67 -26.44 -2.91 5.04
C ASP A 67 -27.46 -3.61 4.11
N ALA A 68 -27.58 -4.94 4.19
CA ALA A 68 -28.41 -5.71 3.27
C ALA A 68 -29.84 -6.01 3.75
N ASP A 69 -30.24 -5.52 4.93
CA ASP A 69 -31.57 -5.76 5.51
C ASP A 69 -32.55 -4.58 5.40
N ASP A 70 -32.16 -3.44 4.82
CA ASP A 70 -33.08 -2.35 4.48
C ASP A 70 -33.61 -2.49 3.04
N ASP A 71 -34.28 -3.62 2.76
CA ASP A 71 -35.34 -3.68 1.74
C ASP A 71 -36.58 -2.95 2.28
N ASP A 72 -36.50 -1.62 2.37
CA ASP A 72 -37.68 -0.77 2.35
C ASP A 72 -37.98 -0.48 0.88
N SER A 73 -38.56 -1.46 0.19
CA SER A 73 -39.14 -1.29 -1.13
C SER A 73 -40.37 -0.38 -1.01
N PRO A 74 -40.32 0.89 -1.46
CA PRO A 74 -41.52 1.70 -1.48
C PRO A 74 -42.29 1.30 -2.74
N PHE A 75 -43.52 0.78 -2.55
CA PHE A 75 -44.56 0.49 -3.54
C PHE A 75 -44.68 -0.96 -4.04
N ASP A 76 -45.26 -1.82 -3.18
CA ASP A 76 -46.22 -2.83 -3.63
C ASP A 76 -47.66 -2.24 -3.61
N THR A 77 -48.47 -2.71 -4.56
CA THR A 77 -49.95 -2.71 -4.62
C THR A 77 -50.70 -1.43 -5.06
N LEU A 78 -50.94 -1.31 -6.37
CA LEU A 78 -52.11 -0.59 -6.92
C LEU A 78 -53.25 -1.59 -7.17
N GLU A 79 -54.22 -1.64 -6.25
CA GLU A 79 -55.61 -2.08 -6.51
C GLU A 79 -56.51 -0.87 -6.82
#